data_AF-A0A7D7ZVF4-F1
#
_entry.id   AF-A0A7D7ZVF4-F1
#
_cell.length_a   1.000
_cell.length_b   1.000
_cell.length_c   1.000
_cell.angle_alpha   90.00
_cell.angle_beta   90.00
_cell.angle_gamma   90.00
#
_symmetry.space_group_name_H-M   'P 1'
#
loop_
_entity.id
_entity.type
_entity.pdbx_description
1 polymer ?
#
loop_
_entity_poly.entity_id
_entity_poly.type
_entity_poly.pdbx_seq_one_letter_code
_entity_poly.pdbx_strand_id
1 'polypeptide(L)'
;MKHIILICHKDHIVSGSVNFMKHLFEKIFTVDVITDNVSLQHIRSLFEIHSRSVFVLWQMEQLAPWLISKGLRVVVFPMYDGCGTAPKSYFKILDKTYLFNFSKKLHKICIDIGIVSYQLNYYPEVPEFDKENKKKNTLFYWLRRPESSLAEATIADVFSPYVEKIHVHDRQDAYDMNKDVFRIPDGFISTSIGLIIKKI
;
A
#
# COMPACT_ATOMS: atom_id res chain seq x y z
N MET A 1 7.71 15.46 -21.86
CA MET A 1 6.86 14.33 -21.41
C MET A 1 6.74 14.38 -19.90
N LYS A 2 5.55 14.14 -19.32
CA LYS A 2 5.38 14.14 -17.86
C LYS A 2 5.85 12.79 -17.30
N HIS A 3 6.48 12.81 -16.12
CA HIS A 3 7.20 11.66 -15.59
C HIS A 3 6.73 11.31 -14.17
N ILE A 4 6.55 10.02 -13.90
CA ILE A 4 6.19 9.47 -12.59
C ILE A 4 7.31 8.56 -12.11
N ILE A 5 7.66 8.72 -10.83
CA ILE A 5 8.49 7.76 -10.09
C ILE A 5 7.56 7.00 -9.14
N LEU A 6 7.26 5.74 -9.45
CA LEU A 6 6.45 4.86 -8.62
C LEU A 6 7.36 4.12 -7.63
N ILE A 7 7.18 4.37 -6.33
CA ILE A 7 7.93 3.70 -5.26
C ILE A 7 6.98 2.76 -4.51
N CYS A 8 7.31 1.47 -4.44
CA CYS A 8 6.48 0.48 -3.76
C CYS A 8 7.29 -0.65 -3.10
N HIS A 9 6.65 -1.38 -2.19
CA HIS A 9 7.23 -2.61 -1.63
C HIS A 9 7.45 -3.69 -2.71
N LYS A 10 8.45 -4.56 -2.50
CA LYS A 10 8.74 -5.69 -3.39
C LYS A 10 7.58 -6.68 -3.51
N ASP A 11 6.75 -6.79 -2.48
CA ASP A 11 5.55 -7.64 -2.50
C ASP A 11 4.58 -7.25 -3.63
N HIS A 12 4.58 -5.99 -4.07
CA HIS A 12 3.79 -5.54 -5.22
C HIS A 12 4.32 -6.06 -6.57
N ILE A 13 5.63 -6.34 -6.68
CA ILE A 13 6.19 -7.03 -7.84
C ILE A 13 5.75 -8.49 -7.82
N VAL A 14 5.93 -9.16 -6.67
CA VAL A 14 5.64 -10.59 -6.53
C VAL A 14 4.16 -10.89 -6.78
N SER A 15 3.26 -10.06 -6.24
CA SER A 15 1.81 -10.16 -6.48
C SER A 15 1.39 -9.71 -7.88
N GLY A 16 2.28 -9.08 -8.65
CA GLY A 16 1.97 -8.46 -9.94
C GLY A 16 1.11 -7.21 -9.84
N SER A 17 0.74 -6.78 -8.63
CA SER A 17 -0.12 -5.64 -8.41
C SER A 17 0.54 -4.32 -8.85
N VAL A 18 1.87 -4.24 -8.94
CA VAL A 18 2.60 -3.09 -9.54
C VAL A 18 2.21 -2.81 -10.98
N ASN A 19 1.82 -3.85 -11.72
CA ASN A 19 1.36 -3.69 -13.10
C ASN A 19 0.05 -2.92 -13.18
N PHE A 20 -0.83 -3.04 -12.18
CA PHE A 20 -2.06 -2.24 -12.13
C PHE A 20 -1.74 -0.73 -12.09
N MET A 21 -0.87 -0.32 -11.16
CA MET A 21 -0.47 1.09 -11.03
C MET A 21 0.27 1.57 -12.28
N LYS A 22 1.17 0.75 -12.81
CA LYS A 22 1.94 1.04 -14.02
C LYS A 22 1.01 1.24 -15.23
N HIS A 23 0.11 0.30 -15.51
CA HIS A 23 -0.85 0.41 -16.61
C HIS A 23 -1.80 1.61 -16.47
N LEU A 24 -2.15 2.00 -15.24
CA LEU A 24 -2.97 3.18 -15.00
C LEU A 24 -2.25 4.47 -15.44
N PHE A 25 -0.96 4.59 -15.15
CA PHE A 25 -0.18 5.80 -15.40
C PHE A 25 0.48 5.86 -16.78
N GLU A 26 0.91 4.72 -17.34
CA GLU A 26 1.63 4.66 -18.62
C GLU A 26 0.82 5.16 -19.81
N LYS A 27 -0.51 5.26 -19.67
CA LYS A 27 -1.38 5.89 -20.67
C LYS A 27 -1.06 7.37 -20.90
N ILE A 28 -0.45 8.05 -19.92
CA ILE A 28 -0.27 9.51 -19.93
C ILE A 28 1.16 9.92 -19.53
N PHE A 29 1.86 9.08 -18.77
CA PHE A 29 3.16 9.38 -18.17
C PHE A 29 4.20 8.33 -18.53
N THR A 30 5.47 8.72 -18.55
CA THR A 30 6.56 7.74 -18.41
C THR A 30 6.66 7.35 -16.94
N VAL A 31 6.79 6.05 -16.67
CA VAL A 31 6.75 5.50 -15.30
C VAL A 31 8.00 4.70 -15.04
N ASP A 32 8.83 5.19 -14.11
CA ASP A 32 9.91 4.39 -13.52
C ASP A 32 9.42 3.77 -12.21
N VAL A 33 9.71 2.49 -12.03
CA VAL A 33 9.31 1.73 -10.84
C VAL A 33 10.54 1.45 -9.99
N ILE A 34 10.45 1.81 -8.71
CA ILE A 34 11.53 1.65 -7.73
C ILE A 34 11.00 0.83 -6.56
N THR A 35 11.68 -0.27 -6.27
CA THR A 35 11.28 -1.21 -5.22
C THR A 35 12.45 -1.59 -4.34
N ASP A 36 12.17 -1.80 -3.04
CA ASP A 36 13.14 -2.21 -2.00
C ASP A 36 14.36 -1.30 -1.84
N ASN A 37 14.88 -1.19 -0.60
CA ASN A 37 16.12 -0.47 -0.28
C ASN A 37 16.27 0.89 -0.97
N VAL A 38 15.21 1.69 -0.86
CA VAL A 38 15.23 3.10 -1.21
C VAL A 38 16.07 3.82 -0.15
N SER A 39 17.39 3.65 -0.24
CA SER A 39 18.34 4.32 0.63
C SER A 39 18.24 5.82 0.38
N LEU A 40 18.51 6.63 1.39
CA LEU A 40 18.57 8.08 1.22
C LEU A 40 19.52 8.49 0.07
N GLN A 41 20.57 7.70 -0.18
CA GLN A 41 21.48 7.90 -1.31
C GLN A 41 20.78 7.70 -2.67
N HIS A 42 19.98 6.64 -2.79
CA HIS A 42 19.20 6.36 -4.00
C HIS A 42 18.12 7.44 -4.22
N ILE A 43 17.45 7.90 -3.16
CA ILE A 43 16.47 8.98 -3.31
C ILE A 43 17.16 10.30 -3.72
N ARG A 44 18.36 10.56 -3.19
CA ARG A 44 19.14 11.75 -3.59
C ARG A 44 19.51 11.73 -5.07
N SER A 45 19.96 10.59 -5.60
CA SER A 45 20.26 10.50 -7.05
C SER A 45 19.01 10.67 -7.91
N LEU A 46 17.84 10.21 -7.43
CA LEU A 46 16.57 10.45 -8.14
C LEU A 46 16.20 11.93 -8.20
N PHE A 47 16.50 12.71 -7.15
CA PHE A 47 16.18 14.14 -7.10
C PHE A 47 16.89 14.93 -8.21
N GLU A 48 18.17 14.64 -8.45
CA GLU A 48 18.98 15.35 -9.45
C GLU A 48 18.47 15.11 -10.88
N ILE A 49 17.94 13.91 -11.14
CA ILE A 49 17.46 13.49 -12.46
C ILE A 49 15.97 13.89 -12.65
N HIS A 50 15.17 13.91 -11.58
CA HIS A 50 13.71 13.92 -11.65
C HIS A 50 13.04 15.06 -10.85
N SER A 51 13.71 16.20 -10.68
CA SER A 51 13.17 17.37 -9.95
C SER A 51 11.80 17.89 -10.45
N ARG A 52 11.39 17.52 -11.67
CA ARG A 52 10.07 17.85 -12.26
C ARG A 52 9.06 16.69 -12.28
N SER A 53 9.45 15.52 -11.79
CA SER A 53 8.59 14.33 -11.76
C SER A 53 7.60 14.38 -10.59
N VAL A 54 6.55 13.58 -10.71
CA VAL A 54 5.64 13.29 -9.59
C VAL A 54 6.06 11.98 -8.94
N PHE A 55 6.24 11.98 -7.63
CA PHE A 55 6.56 10.79 -6.86
C PHE A 55 5.26 10.16 -6.38
N VAL A 56 5.02 8.91 -6.77
CA VAL A 56 3.88 8.12 -6.34
C VAL A 56 4.37 7.06 -5.36
N LEU A 57 3.91 7.14 -4.12
CA LEU A 57 4.23 6.20 -3.07
C LEU A 57 3.08 5.21 -2.92
N TRP A 58 3.33 3.92 -3.14
CA TRP A 58 2.32 2.89 -2.95
C TRP A 58 2.71 1.97 -1.80
N GLN A 59 1.94 2.08 -0.71
CA GLN A 59 2.25 1.49 0.59
C GLN A 59 3.64 1.92 1.11
N MET A 60 4.08 3.15 0.79
CA MET A 60 5.40 3.68 1.14
C MET A 60 5.32 5.11 1.71
N GLU A 61 4.19 5.46 2.32
CA GLU A 61 3.85 6.78 2.86
C GLU A 61 4.90 7.36 3.83
N GLN A 62 5.67 6.52 4.54
CA GLN A 62 6.75 6.92 5.42
C GLN A 62 7.85 7.73 4.72
N LEU A 63 7.98 7.62 3.39
CA LEU A 63 8.95 8.39 2.60
C LEU A 63 8.47 9.81 2.29
N ALA A 64 7.17 10.08 2.40
CA ALA A 64 6.58 11.35 1.98
C ALA A 64 7.18 12.57 2.69
N PRO A 65 7.39 12.60 4.03
CA PRO A 65 7.91 13.79 4.70
C PRO A 65 9.26 14.23 4.16
N TRP A 66 10.15 13.27 3.87
CA TRP A 66 11.46 13.57 3.32
C TRP A 66 11.34 14.14 1.90
N LEU A 67 10.52 13.53 1.03
CA LEU A 67 10.32 14.00 -0.35
C LEU A 67 9.71 15.42 -0.38
N ILE A 68 8.71 15.67 0.47
CA ILE A 68 8.11 17.00 0.64
C ILE A 68 9.14 18.02 1.12
N SER A 69 10.02 17.65 2.06
CA SER A 69 11.08 18.54 2.56
C SER A 69 12.06 18.97 1.45
N LYS A 70 12.12 18.22 0.34
CA LYS A 70 12.90 18.54 -0.85
C LYS A 70 12.11 19.33 -1.91
N GLY A 71 10.87 19.72 -1.62
CA GLY A 71 10.02 20.45 -2.55
C GLY A 71 9.45 19.58 -3.68
N LEU A 72 9.50 18.24 -3.53
CA LEU A 72 8.96 17.32 -4.52
C LEU A 72 7.44 17.19 -4.40
N ARG A 73 6.80 16.90 -5.54
CA ARG A 73 5.36 16.61 -5.59
C ARG A 73 5.15 15.14 -5.27
N VAL A 74 4.37 14.88 -4.23
CA VAL A 74 4.15 13.53 -3.70
C VAL A 74 2.67 13.18 -3.72
N VAL A 75 2.38 12.02 -4.28
CA VAL A 75 1.08 11.35 -4.24
C VAL A 75 1.26 10.07 -3.45
N VAL A 76 0.31 9.75 -2.58
CA VAL A 76 0.42 8.63 -1.65
C VAL A 76 -0.81 7.73 -1.78
N PHE A 77 -0.57 6.43 -1.93
CA PHE A 77 -1.57 5.37 -1.91
C PHE A 77 -1.30 4.50 -0.68
N PRO A 78 -1.76 4.90 0.51
CA PRO A 78 -1.57 4.09 1.71
C PRO A 78 -2.44 2.84 1.63
N MET A 79 -1.96 1.74 2.19
CA MET A 79 -2.76 0.53 2.36
C MET A 79 -3.13 0.32 3.83
N TYR A 80 -4.35 -0.18 4.05
CA TYR A 80 -4.93 -0.28 5.39
C TYR A 80 -4.17 -1.26 6.29
N ASP A 81 -3.69 -2.36 5.73
CA ASP A 81 -2.80 -3.31 6.37
C ASP A 81 -1.44 -2.69 6.76
N GLY A 82 -0.94 -1.70 6.03
CA GLY A 82 0.33 -1.01 6.32
C GLY A 82 0.24 0.06 7.42
N CYS A 83 -0.84 0.84 7.46
CA CYS A 83 -0.93 2.00 8.37
C CYS A 83 -2.30 2.23 9.03
N GLY A 84 -3.26 1.30 8.91
CA GLY A 84 -4.63 1.48 9.39
C GLY A 84 -4.77 1.71 10.91
N THR A 85 -3.77 1.32 11.69
CA THR A 85 -3.69 1.53 13.15
C THR A 85 -2.78 2.69 13.54
N ALA A 86 -2.14 3.35 12.59
CA ALA A 86 -1.22 4.45 12.87
C ALA A 86 -1.96 5.62 13.54
N PRO A 87 -1.31 6.34 14.48
CA PRO A 87 -1.94 7.46 15.18
C PRO A 87 -2.26 8.59 14.21
N LYS A 88 -3.25 9.44 14.54
CA LYS A 88 -3.59 10.62 13.72
C LYS A 88 -2.39 11.54 13.42
N SER A 89 -1.43 11.62 14.35
CA SER A 89 -0.18 12.37 14.18
C SER A 89 0.67 11.84 13.01
N TYR A 90 0.65 10.51 12.78
CA TYR A 90 1.32 9.89 11.65
C TYR A 90 0.75 10.38 10.32
N PHE A 91 -0.57 10.50 10.21
CA PHE A 91 -1.17 11.01 8.98
C PHE A 91 -0.96 12.51 8.84
N LYS A 92 -0.92 13.26 9.94
CA LYS A 92 -0.80 14.73 9.88
C LYS A 92 0.47 15.22 9.19
N ILE A 93 1.58 14.47 9.25
CA ILE A 93 2.81 14.81 8.52
C ILE A 93 2.68 14.68 6.99
N LEU A 94 1.58 14.11 6.50
CA LEU A 94 1.26 13.91 5.08
C LEU A 94 0.36 15.02 4.52
N ASP A 95 0.08 16.09 5.27
CA ASP A 95 -0.85 17.16 4.91
C ASP A 95 -0.54 17.89 3.59
N LYS A 96 0.73 17.87 3.16
CA LYS A 96 1.21 18.44 1.90
C LYS A 96 1.21 17.45 0.73
N THR A 97 0.60 16.27 0.89
CA THR A 97 0.49 15.26 -0.17
C THR A 97 -0.95 15.08 -0.65
N TYR A 98 -1.10 14.45 -1.82
CA TYR A 98 -2.39 13.98 -2.30
C TYR A 98 -2.56 12.51 -1.93
N LEU A 99 -3.51 12.19 -1.05
CA LEU A 99 -3.75 10.80 -0.62
C LEU A 99 -4.88 10.16 -1.42
N PHE A 100 -4.62 9.01 -2.02
CA PHE A 100 -5.61 8.19 -2.69
C PHE A 100 -5.83 6.91 -1.88
N ASN A 101 -7.02 6.78 -1.31
CA ASN A 101 -7.37 5.71 -0.39
C ASN A 101 -8.30 4.69 -1.05
N PHE A 102 -7.92 3.42 -1.02
CA PHE A 102 -8.85 2.33 -1.31
C PHE A 102 -9.73 1.99 -0.09
N SER A 103 -9.26 2.28 1.13
CA SER A 103 -10.02 2.04 2.36
C SER A 103 -10.84 3.25 2.77
N LYS A 104 -12.17 3.07 2.81
CA LYS A 104 -13.13 4.07 3.31
C LYS A 104 -12.79 4.54 4.74
N LYS A 105 -12.28 3.65 5.58
CA LYS A 105 -11.90 3.98 6.97
C LYS A 105 -10.67 4.90 7.01
N LEU A 106 -9.61 4.58 6.25
CA LEU A 106 -8.43 5.44 6.16
C LEU A 106 -8.76 6.79 5.55
N HIS A 107 -9.56 6.81 4.47
CA HIS A 107 -10.04 8.05 3.88
C HIS A 107 -10.73 8.94 4.93
N LYS A 108 -11.64 8.36 5.72
CA LYS A 108 -12.32 9.08 6.81
C LYS A 108 -11.34 9.63 7.85
N ILE A 109 -10.36 8.83 8.27
CA ILE A 109 -9.32 9.29 9.22
C ILE A 109 -8.57 10.50 8.67
N CYS A 110 -8.21 10.49 7.39
CA CYS A 110 -7.45 11.56 6.74
C CYS A 110 -8.27 12.86 6.63
N ILE A 111 -9.53 12.78 6.18
CA ILE A 111 -10.38 13.98 6.05
C ILE A 111 -10.72 14.57 7.43
N ASP A 112 -10.94 13.74 8.46
CA ASP A 112 -11.30 14.18 9.80
C ASP A 112 -10.16 15.00 10.47
N ILE A 113 -8.92 14.92 9.96
CA ILE A 113 -7.77 15.70 10.42
C ILE A 113 -7.31 16.77 9.42
N GLY A 114 -8.12 17.04 8.39
CA GLY A 114 -7.94 18.10 7.41
C GLY A 114 -6.94 17.81 6.30
N ILE A 115 -6.69 16.53 5.98
CA ILE A 115 -5.83 16.14 4.86
C ILE A 115 -6.67 15.99 3.60
N VAL A 116 -6.14 16.45 2.47
CA VAL A 116 -6.73 16.21 1.15
C VAL A 116 -6.61 14.73 0.80
N SER A 117 -7.74 14.03 0.81
CA SER A 117 -7.82 12.62 0.46
C SER A 117 -8.93 12.34 -0.54
N TYR A 118 -8.67 11.45 -1.48
CA TYR A 118 -9.61 10.93 -2.46
C TYR A 118 -9.89 9.46 -2.17
N GLN A 119 -11.16 9.10 -2.05
CA GLN A 119 -11.57 7.69 -2.00
C GLN A 119 -11.60 7.14 -3.43
N LEU A 120 -10.92 6.03 -3.66
CA LEU A 120 -10.95 5.27 -4.90
C LEU A 120 -11.71 3.97 -4.68
N ASN A 121 -12.61 3.66 -5.60
CA ASN A 121 -13.21 2.34 -5.72
C ASN A 121 -12.77 1.78 -7.07
N TYR A 122 -12.06 0.65 -7.05
CA TYR A 122 -11.65 -0.05 -8.25
C TYR A 122 -12.38 -1.39 -8.31
N TYR A 123 -13.10 -1.60 -9.39
CA TYR A 123 -13.77 -2.85 -9.71
C TYR A 123 -13.15 -3.36 -11.01
N PRO A 124 -12.28 -4.38 -10.97
CA PRO A 124 -11.75 -4.96 -12.19
C PRO A 124 -12.91 -5.51 -13.03
N GLU A 125 -12.79 -5.43 -14.35
CA GLU A 125 -13.68 -6.18 -15.24
C GLU A 125 -13.57 -7.66 -14.90
N VAL A 126 -14.72 -8.31 -14.69
CA VAL A 126 -14.75 -9.75 -14.48
C VAL A 126 -14.27 -10.39 -15.78
N PRO A 127 -13.16 -11.16 -15.78
CA PRO A 127 -12.71 -11.82 -16.99
C PRO A 127 -13.85 -12.68 -17.53
N GLU A 128 -14.02 -12.70 -18.86
CA GLU A 128 -15.01 -13.57 -19.48
C GLU A 128 -14.76 -15.01 -19.01
N PHE A 129 -15.80 -15.62 -18.45
CA PHE A 129 -15.73 -16.98 -17.98
C PHE A 129 -15.54 -17.89 -19.21
N ASP A 130 -14.31 -18.32 -19.43
CA ASP A 130 -13.97 -19.25 -20.50
C ASP A 130 -14.59 -20.62 -20.18
N LYS A 131 -15.73 -20.90 -20.82
CA LYS A 131 -16.47 -22.17 -20.67
C LYS A 131 -15.70 -23.35 -21.27
N GLU A 132 -14.75 -23.10 -22.17
CA GLU A 132 -13.98 -24.15 -22.88
C GLU A 132 -12.70 -24.51 -22.11
N ASN A 133 -12.02 -23.53 -21.51
CA ASN A 133 -11.02 -23.79 -20.48
C ASN A 133 -11.69 -24.06 -19.13
N LYS A 134 -12.27 -25.26 -19.01
CA LYS A 134 -12.48 -25.93 -17.72
C LYS A 134 -11.13 -26.21 -17.07
N LYS A 135 -10.40 -25.16 -16.64
CA LYS A 135 -9.39 -25.34 -15.59
C LYS A 135 -10.15 -25.99 -14.44
N LYS A 136 -9.84 -27.26 -14.18
CA LYS A 136 -10.28 -28.07 -13.03
C LYS A 136 -10.87 -27.17 -11.96
N ASN A 137 -12.19 -27.20 -11.76
CA ASN A 137 -12.91 -26.27 -10.90
C ASN A 137 -12.17 -26.22 -9.55
N THR A 138 -11.31 -25.22 -9.36
CA THR A 138 -10.42 -25.14 -8.20
C THR A 138 -10.90 -23.97 -7.40
N LEU A 139 -11.44 -24.24 -6.22
CA LEU A 139 -11.79 -23.20 -5.27
C LEU A 139 -10.51 -22.71 -4.61
N PHE A 140 -10.26 -21.41 -4.64
CA PHE A 140 -9.27 -20.78 -3.78
C PHE A 140 -9.97 -20.29 -2.52
N TYR A 141 -9.58 -20.81 -1.37
CA TYR A 141 -10.09 -20.38 -0.08
C TYR A 141 -8.95 -19.77 0.74
N TRP A 142 -9.09 -18.51 1.14
CA TRP A 142 -8.14 -17.85 2.01
C TRP A 142 -8.68 -17.84 3.44
N LEU A 143 -8.06 -18.63 4.32
CA LEU A 143 -8.38 -18.65 5.74
C LEU A 143 -7.78 -17.40 6.41
N ARG A 144 -8.46 -16.26 6.24
CA ARG A 144 -7.97 -14.97 6.72
C ARG A 144 -8.20 -14.75 8.22
N ARG A 145 -9.32 -15.26 8.74
CA ARG A 145 -9.79 -15.12 10.12
C ARG A 145 -10.31 -16.46 10.64
N PRO A 146 -9.46 -17.31 11.24
CA PRO A 146 -9.88 -18.62 11.73
C PRO A 146 -10.92 -18.55 12.85
N GLU A 147 -11.02 -17.41 13.53
CA GLU A 147 -12.07 -17.11 14.52
C GLU A 147 -13.42 -16.76 13.89
N SER A 148 -13.43 -16.38 12.61
CA SER A 148 -14.69 -16.21 11.87
C SER A 148 -15.27 -17.60 11.59
N SER A 149 -16.54 -17.80 11.92
CA SER A 149 -17.24 -19.09 11.96
C SER A 149 -17.32 -19.89 10.65
N LEU A 150 -16.64 -19.46 9.58
CA LEU A 150 -16.46 -20.23 8.35
C LEU A 150 -15.22 -21.13 8.50
N ALA A 151 -15.43 -22.30 9.10
CA ALA A 151 -14.41 -23.33 9.16
C ALA A 151 -14.12 -23.92 7.77
N GLU A 152 -12.90 -24.39 7.55
CA GLU A 152 -12.51 -25.12 6.34
C GLU A 152 -13.47 -26.29 6.01
N ALA A 153 -13.97 -26.97 7.05
CA ALA A 153 -14.96 -28.03 6.92
C ALA A 153 -16.26 -27.55 6.25
N THR A 154 -16.75 -26.36 6.62
CA THR A 154 -17.94 -25.76 6.00
C THR A 154 -17.70 -25.43 4.53
N ILE A 155 -16.51 -24.93 4.19
CA ILE A 155 -16.15 -24.66 2.80
C ILE A 155 -16.06 -25.97 2.00
N ALA A 156 -15.46 -27.01 2.58
CA ALA A 156 -15.36 -28.32 1.94
C ALA A 156 -16.75 -28.94 1.71
N ASP A 157 -17.62 -28.94 2.72
CA ASP A 157 -18.97 -29.52 2.62
C ASP A 157 -19.83 -28.81 1.56
N VAL A 158 -19.79 -27.47 1.53
CA VAL A 158 -20.60 -26.68 0.60
C VAL A 158 -20.08 -26.76 -0.83
N PHE A 159 -18.76 -26.76 -1.04
CA PHE A 159 -18.19 -26.59 -2.37
C PHE A 159 -17.64 -27.86 -3.01
N SER A 160 -17.39 -28.93 -2.25
CA SER A 160 -16.88 -30.20 -2.80
C SER A 160 -17.75 -30.82 -3.92
N PRO A 161 -19.08 -30.64 -4.00
CA PRO A 161 -19.86 -31.13 -5.13
C PRO A 161 -19.62 -30.34 -6.43
N TYR A 162 -19.04 -29.14 -6.33
CA TYR A 162 -18.90 -28.20 -7.45
C TYR A 162 -17.45 -28.04 -7.93
N VAL A 163 -16.48 -28.47 -7.13
CA VAL A 163 -15.05 -28.21 -7.35
C VAL A 163 -14.21 -29.49 -7.24
N GLU A 164 -13.22 -29.64 -8.13
CA GLU A 164 -12.29 -30.78 -8.13
C GLU A 164 -11.21 -30.64 -7.05
N LYS A 165 -10.86 -29.40 -6.70
CA LYS A 165 -9.82 -29.10 -5.72
C LYS A 165 -10.17 -27.85 -4.93
N ILE A 166 -9.82 -27.84 -3.65
CA ILE A 166 -9.83 -26.63 -2.82
C ILE A 166 -8.37 -26.32 -2.48
N HIS A 167 -7.87 -25.18 -2.93
CA HIS A 167 -6.59 -24.64 -2.50
C HIS A 167 -6.84 -23.74 -1.29
N VAL A 168 -6.39 -24.18 -0.12
CA VAL A 168 -6.44 -23.37 1.10
C VAL A 168 -5.15 -22.56 1.21
N HIS A 169 -5.31 -21.25 1.22
CA HIS A 169 -4.25 -20.32 1.57
C HIS A 169 -4.37 -19.99 3.06
N ASP A 170 -3.56 -20.66 3.89
CA ASP A 170 -3.47 -20.38 5.33
C ASP A 170 -2.46 -19.25 5.59
N ARG A 171 -2.89 -18.03 5.28
CA ARG A 171 -2.22 -16.80 5.74
C ARG A 171 -3.20 -15.98 6.55
N GLN A 172 -3.23 -16.23 7.84
CA GLN A 172 -4.03 -15.42 8.76
C GLN A 172 -3.55 -13.96 8.71
N ASP A 173 -4.46 -13.02 8.91
CA ASP A 173 -4.02 -11.66 9.20
C ASP A 173 -3.10 -11.72 10.43
N ALA A 174 -1.95 -11.02 10.41
CA ALA A 174 -1.03 -10.94 11.54
C ALA A 174 -1.65 -10.08 12.66
N TYR A 175 -2.74 -10.56 13.27
CA TYR A 175 -3.45 -9.90 14.35
C TYR A 175 -2.89 -10.38 15.69
N ASP A 176 -1.64 -10.03 15.99
CA ASP A 176 -1.18 -10.02 17.38
C ASP A 176 -1.64 -8.70 18.01
N MET A 177 -2.83 -8.70 18.63
CA MET A 177 -3.39 -7.55 19.36
C MET A 177 -2.44 -6.98 20.43
N ASN A 178 -1.36 -7.70 20.78
CA ASN A 178 -0.37 -7.29 21.77
C ASN A 178 0.97 -6.83 21.16
N LYS A 179 1.13 -6.87 19.83
CA LYS A 179 2.33 -6.37 19.13
C LYS A 179 2.02 -5.25 18.15
N ASP A 180 1.09 -4.39 18.53
CA ASP A 180 0.82 -3.08 17.92
C ASP A 180 2.01 -2.13 18.13
N VAL A 181 3.15 -2.45 17.52
CA VAL A 181 4.25 -1.51 17.37
C VAL A 181 4.41 -1.29 15.89
N PHE A 182 3.97 -0.12 15.44
CA PHE A 182 4.44 0.49 14.21
C PHE A 182 5.97 0.42 14.21
N ARG A 183 6.55 -0.57 13.51
CA ARG A 183 8.00 -0.67 13.36
C ARG A 183 8.39 0.37 12.32
N ILE A 184 8.79 1.54 12.82
CA ILE A 184 9.69 2.41 12.07
C ILE A 184 10.92 1.54 11.77
N PRO A 185 11.31 1.34 10.50
CA PRO A 185 12.51 0.57 10.19
C PRO A 185 13.69 1.12 10.98
N ASP A 186 14.47 0.24 11.60
CA ASP A 186 15.68 0.63 12.33
C ASP A 186 16.54 1.49 11.41
N GLY A 187 16.75 2.76 11.79
CA GLY A 187 17.47 3.76 11.00
C GLY A 187 16.67 4.96 10.46
N PHE A 188 15.34 5.02 10.67
CA PHE A 188 14.53 6.15 10.16
C PHE A 188 14.36 7.34 11.12
N ILE A 189 14.69 7.20 12.41
CA ILE A 189 14.78 8.34 13.35
C ILE A 189 16.23 8.82 13.40
N SER A 190 16.60 9.69 12.48
CA SER A 190 17.65 10.66 12.76
C SER A 190 17.02 11.77 13.60
N THR A 191 17.19 11.67 14.92
CA THR A 191 16.92 12.76 15.86
C THR A 191 17.68 14.01 15.42
N SER A 192 16.95 15.00 14.91
CA SER A 192 17.43 16.39 14.85
C SER A 192 16.26 17.36 14.97
N ILE A 193 15.61 17.33 16.14
CA ILE A 193 14.95 18.52 16.70
C ILE A 193 15.78 18.91 17.93
N GLY A 194 16.75 19.78 17.71
CA GLY A 194 17.50 20.42 18.78
C GLY A 194 16.59 21.38 19.54
N LEU A 195 16.04 20.95 20.66
CA LEU A 195 15.44 21.82 21.66
C LEU A 195 16.58 22.42 22.50
N ILE A 196 17.04 23.61 22.11
CA ILE A 196 17.85 24.46 22.98
C ILE A 196 16.90 25.04 24.04
N ILE A 197 16.87 24.41 25.22
CA ILE A 197 16.31 25.02 26.42
C ILE A 197 17.47 25.78 27.09
N LYS A 198 17.51 27.11 26.89
CA LYS A 198 18.30 28.00 27.76
C LYS A 198 17.67 27.97 29.15
N LYS A 199 18.42 27.50 30.15
CA LYS A 199 18.11 27.76 31.56
C LYS A 199 18.28 29.27 31.80
N ILE A 200 17.23 29.90 32.33
CA ILE A 200 17.32 31.10 33.18
C ILE A 200 17.17 30.57 34.61
#